data_AF-A0A2I0P0C4-F1
#
_entry.id   AF-A0A2I0P0C4-F1
#
_cell.length_a   1.000
_cell.length_b   1.000
_cell.length_c   1.000
_cell.angle_alpha   90.00
_cell.angle_beta   90.00
_cell.angle_gamma   90.00
#
_symmetry.space_group_name_H-M   'P 1'
#
loop_
_entity.id
_entity.type
_entity.pdbx_description
1 polymer ?
#
loop_
_entity_poly.entity_id
_entity_poly.type
_entity_poly.pdbx_seq_one_letter_code
_entity_poly.pdbx_strand_id
1 'polypeptide(L)'
;DLDVRGDPGKFQGDYALIIQGVNETVDAMALPIKEAMRLSAEYAKGDFTARMDPTLQVCGEFVAFRDALNTIGTDISQAIVEIQKQMGELVTDVGQVDINVESVTGGMNQASKSIEDVAEGTGQVAQIAAAVNTLAEHSGDNTKQIMNAMQDLATTVSSVAGKMNEVTALTGTAADLSTRGKEAAVKAEVGMQGILTSSSEIEHMISDISAQMNEIGRIVDIIGSIAEQTNLLALNAAIEAARAGEAGLGFAVVAGEVKELATGSQKSAENIASIISTLQKNTSAITSAVKTSLTMVTTGNEAVVETLQIFNEIVGSIAEIDQNMNDVAASSEEQAASVEEVTATVHEFGDMIQQTAKESIGLAAASEESSAAVDQIVSMISNVNSSMDQIKYVVSDARESARLIEEELGKFKI
;
A
#
# COMPACT_ATOMS: atom_id res chain seq x y z
N ASP A 1 1.86 -37.51 116.52
CA ASP A 1 0.80 -36.57 116.94
C ASP A 1 1.46 -35.44 117.71
N LEU A 2 1.38 -34.21 117.19
CA LEU A 2 2.04 -33.03 117.78
C LEU A 2 1.19 -32.40 118.89
N ASP A 3 0.01 -32.94 119.18
CA ASP A 3 -0.92 -32.45 120.21
C ASP A 3 -0.72 -33.08 121.60
N VAL A 4 0.16 -34.08 121.70
CA VAL A 4 0.40 -34.76 122.97
C VAL A 4 1.37 -33.94 123.82
N ARG A 5 0.95 -33.59 125.04
CA ARG A 5 1.78 -32.93 126.06
C ARG A 5 1.91 -33.85 127.28
N GLY A 6 3.08 -33.85 127.92
CA GLY A 6 3.27 -34.51 129.21
C GLY A 6 2.57 -33.72 130.33
N ASP A 7 1.97 -34.38 131.31
CA ASP A 7 1.28 -33.70 132.42
C ASP A 7 2.30 -33.30 133.52
N PRO A 8 2.63 -32.01 133.70
CA PRO A 8 3.62 -31.57 134.67
C PRO A 8 3.18 -31.82 136.12
N GLY A 9 1.86 -31.93 136.36
CA GLY A 9 1.27 -32.14 137.69
C GLY A 9 1.48 -33.54 138.27
N LYS A 10 1.96 -34.50 137.46
CA LYS A 10 2.23 -35.88 137.89
C LYS A 10 3.65 -36.10 138.44
N PHE A 11 4.50 -35.07 138.43
CA PHE A 11 5.90 -35.15 138.81
C PHE A 11 6.23 -34.07 139.86
N GLN A 12 7.12 -34.35 140.81
CA GLN A 12 7.56 -33.39 141.84
C GLN A 12 9.05 -33.03 141.66
N GLY A 13 9.40 -31.76 141.91
CA GLY A 13 10.77 -31.25 141.78
C GLY A 13 11.22 -31.10 140.32
N ASP A 14 12.52 -31.25 140.07
CA ASP A 14 13.17 -31.01 138.77
C ASP A 14 12.54 -31.77 137.59
N TYR A 15 11.86 -32.91 137.84
CA TYR A 15 11.13 -33.65 136.80
C TYR A 15 9.91 -32.92 136.24
N ALA A 16 9.20 -32.10 137.04
CA ALA A 16 8.10 -31.27 136.54
C ALA A 16 8.62 -30.15 135.63
N LEU A 17 9.76 -29.56 135.97
CA LEU A 17 10.49 -28.59 135.15
C LEU A 17 10.98 -29.19 133.84
N ILE A 18 11.45 -30.46 133.85
CA ILE A 18 11.83 -31.18 132.64
C ILE A 18 10.60 -31.45 131.76
N ILE A 19 9.48 -31.91 132.31
CA ILE A 19 8.25 -32.15 131.54
C ILE A 19 7.68 -30.84 130.97
N GLN A 20 7.70 -29.75 131.75
CA GLN A 20 7.31 -28.44 131.27
C GLN A 20 8.25 -27.92 130.18
N GLY A 21 9.57 -28.06 130.35
CA GLY A 21 10.56 -27.71 129.33
C GLY A 21 10.43 -28.57 128.06
N VAL A 22 10.07 -29.86 128.19
CA VAL A 22 9.77 -30.74 127.05
C VAL A 22 8.48 -30.29 126.36
N ASN A 23 7.43 -29.92 127.09
CA ASN A 23 6.21 -29.38 126.50
C ASN A 23 6.45 -28.05 125.77
N GLU A 24 7.19 -27.12 126.38
CA GLU A 24 7.57 -25.85 125.77
C GLU A 24 8.44 -26.08 124.52
N THR A 25 9.32 -27.09 124.53
CA THR A 25 10.10 -27.50 123.35
C THR A 25 9.19 -28.09 122.26
N VAL A 26 8.23 -28.95 122.64
CA VAL A 26 7.26 -29.52 121.70
C VAL A 26 6.35 -28.43 121.14
N ASP A 27 5.91 -27.44 121.93
CA ASP A 27 5.13 -26.29 121.46
C ASP A 27 5.95 -25.41 120.52
N ALA A 28 7.20 -25.12 120.86
CA ALA A 28 8.13 -24.36 120.03
C ALA A 28 8.44 -25.03 118.69
N MET A 29 8.34 -26.37 118.61
CA MET A 29 8.50 -27.14 117.36
C MET A 29 7.16 -27.40 116.64
N ALA A 30 6.08 -27.66 117.37
CA ALA A 30 4.79 -28.08 116.83
C ALA A 30 4.03 -26.92 116.17
N LEU A 31 4.06 -25.72 116.75
CA LEU A 31 3.34 -24.56 116.22
C LEU A 31 3.86 -24.16 114.82
N PRO A 32 5.18 -24.00 114.59
CA PRO A 32 5.72 -23.73 113.25
C PRO A 32 5.42 -24.84 112.23
N ILE A 33 5.47 -26.11 112.66
CA ILE A 33 5.19 -27.26 111.77
C ILE A 33 3.70 -27.29 111.38
N LYS A 34 2.77 -27.08 112.32
CA LYS A 34 1.34 -27.02 112.03
C LYS A 34 0.98 -25.87 111.10
N GLU A 35 1.61 -24.72 111.31
CA GLU A 35 1.40 -23.56 110.45
C GLU A 35 1.98 -23.79 109.05
N ALA A 36 3.15 -24.44 108.94
CA ALA A 36 3.68 -24.89 107.66
C ALA A 36 2.78 -25.93 106.97
N MET A 37 2.15 -26.84 107.73
CA MET A 37 1.14 -27.78 107.20
C MET A 37 -0.11 -27.05 106.70
N ARG A 38 -0.58 -26.01 107.41
CA ARG A 38 -1.69 -25.15 106.95
C ARG A 38 -1.32 -24.46 105.64
N LEU A 39 -0.15 -23.83 105.58
CA LEU A 39 0.34 -23.16 104.38
C LEU A 39 0.50 -24.11 103.19
N SER A 40 1.03 -25.31 103.43
CA SER A 40 1.14 -26.36 102.41
C SER A 40 -0.23 -26.85 101.93
N ALA A 41 -1.24 -26.89 102.82
CA ALA A 41 -2.61 -27.24 102.45
C ALA A 41 -3.29 -26.15 101.61
N GLU A 42 -2.99 -24.87 101.86
CA GLU A 42 -3.45 -23.77 101.01
C GLU A 42 -2.76 -23.79 99.64
N TYR A 43 -1.45 -24.05 99.59
CA TYR A 43 -0.74 -24.28 98.31
C TYR A 43 -1.28 -25.48 97.53
N ALA A 44 -1.67 -26.56 98.21
CA ALA A 44 -2.29 -27.73 97.58
C ALA A 44 -3.69 -27.45 97.01
N LYS A 45 -4.38 -26.42 97.52
CA LYS A 45 -5.66 -25.93 96.95
C LYS A 45 -5.44 -24.90 95.83
N GLY A 46 -4.19 -24.54 95.54
CA GLY A 46 -3.84 -23.50 94.57
C GLY A 46 -3.93 -22.08 95.10
N ASP A 47 -4.03 -21.87 96.42
CA ASP A 47 -3.95 -20.53 97.03
C ASP A 47 -2.51 -20.20 97.42
N PHE A 48 -1.77 -19.66 96.45
CA PHE A 48 -0.41 -19.17 96.62
C PHE A 48 -0.33 -17.76 97.21
N THR A 49 -1.47 -17.10 97.52
CA THR A 49 -1.47 -15.84 98.31
C THR A 49 -1.24 -16.10 99.80
N ALA A 50 -1.50 -17.32 100.26
CA ALA A 50 -1.30 -17.69 101.66
C ALA A 50 0.16 -17.48 102.08
N ARG A 51 0.35 -16.95 103.29
CA ARG A 51 1.66 -16.77 103.93
C ARG A 51 1.60 -17.33 105.35
N MET A 52 2.78 -17.64 105.89
CA MET A 52 2.92 -18.03 107.30
C MET A 52 2.48 -16.87 108.20
N ASP A 53 1.68 -17.18 109.23
CA ASP A 53 1.12 -16.17 110.13
C ASP A 53 2.21 -15.25 110.71
N PRO A 54 2.16 -13.93 110.46
CA PRO A 54 3.16 -12.99 110.92
C PRO A 54 3.18 -12.81 112.45
N THR A 55 2.12 -13.25 113.15
CA THR A 55 2.03 -13.19 114.61
C THR A 55 2.72 -14.37 115.31
N LEU A 56 3.12 -15.40 114.56
CA LEU A 56 3.82 -16.56 115.09
C LEU A 56 5.32 -16.26 115.26
N GLN A 57 5.78 -16.26 116.52
CA GLN A 57 7.18 -16.00 116.84
C GLN A 57 8.04 -17.24 116.58
N VAL A 58 8.72 -17.25 115.43
CA VAL A 58 9.70 -18.29 115.04
C VAL A 58 11.12 -17.85 115.36
N CYS A 59 11.95 -18.76 115.87
CA CYS A 59 13.34 -18.52 116.24
C CYS A 59 14.26 -19.56 115.59
N GLY A 60 15.53 -19.22 115.37
CA GLY A 60 16.52 -20.15 114.81
C GLY A 60 16.21 -20.59 113.37
N GLU A 61 16.42 -21.87 113.06
CA GLU A 61 16.25 -22.45 111.72
C GLU A 61 14.81 -22.37 111.17
N PHE A 62 13.80 -22.23 112.05
CA PHE A 62 12.40 -22.04 111.62
C PHE A 62 12.14 -20.67 110.96
N VAL A 63 13.00 -19.67 111.19
CA VAL A 63 12.95 -18.40 110.44
C VAL A 63 13.30 -18.66 108.97
N ALA A 64 14.38 -19.40 108.72
CA ALA A 64 14.77 -19.79 107.36
C ALA A 64 13.71 -20.66 106.69
N PHE A 65 13.04 -21.53 107.44
CA PHE A 65 11.94 -22.35 106.93
C PHE A 65 10.69 -21.54 106.57
N ARG A 66 10.27 -20.60 107.43
CA ARG A 66 9.20 -19.63 107.14
C ARG A 66 9.50 -18.86 105.86
N ASP A 67 10.70 -18.30 105.78
CA ASP A 67 11.13 -17.49 104.66
C ASP A 67 11.14 -18.32 103.37
N ALA A 68 11.65 -19.55 103.42
CA ALA A 68 11.61 -20.48 102.28
C ALA A 68 10.16 -20.79 101.81
N LEU A 69 9.23 -21.07 102.73
CA LEU A 69 7.83 -21.33 102.36
C LEU A 69 7.13 -20.09 101.77
N ASN A 70 7.33 -18.92 102.38
CA ASN A 70 6.80 -17.66 101.85
C ASN A 70 7.42 -17.30 100.50
N THR A 71 8.71 -17.58 100.30
CA THR A 71 9.40 -17.44 99.02
C THR A 71 8.80 -18.38 97.97
N ILE A 72 8.52 -19.65 98.31
CA ILE A 72 7.84 -20.59 97.39
C ILE A 72 6.49 -20.03 96.91
N GLY A 73 5.64 -19.54 97.84
CA GLY A 73 4.37 -18.94 97.44
C GLY A 73 4.54 -17.68 96.59
N THR A 74 5.55 -16.87 96.88
CA THR A 74 5.84 -15.64 96.12
C THR A 74 6.38 -15.94 94.73
N ASP A 75 7.35 -16.85 94.61
CA ASP A 75 7.97 -17.25 93.35
C ASP A 75 6.96 -17.96 92.44
N ILE A 76 6.09 -18.81 93.00
CA ILE A 76 5.03 -19.48 92.23
C ILE A 76 3.96 -18.48 91.78
N SER A 77 3.47 -17.60 92.67
CA SER A 77 2.54 -16.53 92.27
C SER A 77 3.14 -15.66 91.16
N GLN A 78 4.41 -15.26 91.30
CA GLN A 78 5.11 -14.45 90.30
C GLN A 78 5.25 -15.19 88.96
N ALA A 79 5.61 -16.48 88.98
CA ALA A 79 5.69 -17.31 87.78
C ALA A 79 4.34 -17.45 87.08
N ILE A 80 3.25 -17.65 87.84
CA ILE A 80 1.89 -17.73 87.26
C ILE A 80 1.48 -16.40 86.64
N VAL A 81 1.75 -15.26 87.29
CA VAL A 81 1.50 -13.93 86.71
C VAL A 81 2.29 -13.72 85.42
N GLU A 82 3.55 -14.14 85.39
CA GLU A 82 4.41 -14.00 84.21
C GLU A 82 3.92 -14.91 83.05
N ILE A 83 3.48 -16.13 83.34
CA ILE A 83 2.85 -17.02 82.35
C ILE A 83 1.53 -16.44 81.85
N GLN A 84 0.66 -15.90 82.73
CA GLN A 84 -0.59 -15.24 82.32
C GLN A 84 -0.33 -14.06 81.39
N LYS A 85 0.69 -13.25 81.69
CA LYS A 85 1.12 -12.15 80.82
C LYS A 85 1.60 -12.67 79.46
N GLN A 86 2.47 -13.67 79.44
CA GLN A 86 2.98 -14.28 78.19
C GLN A 86 1.84 -14.93 77.37
N MET A 87 0.83 -15.50 78.02
CA MET A 87 -0.36 -16.02 77.33
C MET A 87 -1.23 -14.92 76.73
N GLY A 88 -1.42 -13.80 77.42
CA GLY A 88 -2.11 -12.64 76.85
C GLY A 88 -1.39 -12.06 75.63
N GLU A 89 -0.06 -11.98 75.68
CA GLU A 89 0.78 -11.61 74.53
C GLU A 89 0.66 -12.63 73.39
N LEU A 90 0.73 -13.94 73.68
CA LEU A 90 0.56 -15.01 72.69
C LEU A 90 -0.80 -14.96 71.99
N VAL A 91 -1.90 -14.76 72.73
CA VAL A 91 -3.25 -14.64 72.14
C VAL A 91 -3.33 -13.45 71.19
N THR A 92 -2.68 -12.34 71.54
CA THR A 92 -2.60 -11.14 70.69
C THR A 92 -1.80 -11.43 69.42
N ASP A 93 -0.63 -12.06 69.55
CA ASP A 93 0.22 -12.43 68.42
C ASP A 93 -0.47 -13.42 67.48
N VAL A 94 -1.14 -14.44 68.02
CA VAL A 94 -1.95 -15.41 67.25
C VAL A 94 -3.09 -14.70 66.52
N GLY A 95 -3.76 -13.73 67.15
CA GLY A 95 -4.76 -12.89 66.50
C GLY A 95 -4.19 -12.06 65.35
N GLN A 96 -2.97 -11.53 65.48
CA GLN A 96 -2.30 -10.81 64.41
C GLN A 96 -1.89 -11.71 63.25
N VAL A 97 -1.45 -12.95 63.53
CA VAL A 97 -1.17 -13.95 62.50
C VAL A 97 -2.43 -14.29 61.71
N ASP A 98 -3.59 -14.43 62.37
CA ASP A 98 -4.87 -14.71 61.72
C ASP A 98 -5.26 -13.63 60.69
N ILE A 99 -5.16 -12.35 61.09
CA ILE A 99 -5.38 -11.20 60.19
C ILE A 99 -4.40 -11.21 59.02
N ASN A 100 -3.12 -11.49 59.28
CA ASN A 100 -2.11 -11.55 58.22
C ASN A 100 -2.40 -12.69 57.23
N VAL A 101 -2.86 -13.83 57.72
CA VAL A 101 -3.26 -14.97 56.88
C VAL A 101 -4.45 -14.62 56.01
N GLU A 102 -5.49 -13.99 56.55
CA GLU A 102 -6.63 -13.50 55.74
C GLU A 102 -6.16 -12.51 54.65
N SER A 103 -5.28 -11.58 55.01
CA SER A 103 -4.71 -10.61 54.07
C SER A 103 -3.92 -11.30 52.94
N VAL A 104 -3.07 -12.28 53.28
CA VAL A 104 -2.30 -13.05 52.29
C VAL A 104 -3.21 -13.88 51.40
N THR A 105 -4.21 -14.57 51.94
CA THR A 105 -5.20 -15.32 51.14
C THR A 105 -5.98 -14.40 50.20
N GLY A 106 -6.40 -13.22 50.68
CA GLY A 106 -7.03 -12.20 49.84
C GLY A 106 -6.13 -11.72 48.70
N GLY A 107 -4.85 -11.45 49.01
CA GLY A 107 -3.83 -11.10 48.02
C GLY A 107 -3.58 -12.19 46.98
N MET A 108 -3.55 -13.46 47.40
CA MET A 108 -3.39 -14.61 46.51
C MET A 108 -4.59 -14.81 45.58
N ASN A 109 -5.81 -14.62 46.07
CA ASN A 109 -7.01 -14.67 45.23
C ASN A 109 -6.98 -13.56 44.15
N GLN A 110 -6.55 -12.35 44.52
CA GLN A 110 -6.38 -11.27 43.55
C GLN A 110 -5.28 -11.59 42.54
N ALA A 111 -4.14 -12.12 42.99
CA ALA A 111 -3.06 -12.57 42.11
C ALA A 111 -3.52 -13.67 41.15
N SER A 112 -4.37 -14.60 41.62
CA SER A 112 -4.95 -15.66 40.78
C SER A 112 -5.82 -15.10 39.67
N LYS A 113 -6.60 -14.05 39.94
CA LYS A 113 -7.38 -13.40 38.89
C LYS A 113 -6.48 -12.66 37.89
N SER A 114 -5.48 -11.94 38.38
CA SER A 114 -4.53 -11.24 37.51
C SER A 114 -3.72 -12.20 36.63
N ILE A 115 -3.36 -13.39 37.11
CA ILE A 115 -2.63 -14.36 36.29
C ILE A 115 -3.52 -15.02 35.23
N GLU A 116 -4.82 -15.16 35.49
CA GLU A 116 -5.80 -15.61 34.49
C GLU A 116 -5.93 -14.61 33.34
N ASP A 117 -6.01 -13.31 33.64
CA ASP A 117 -6.01 -12.24 32.63
C ASP A 117 -4.70 -12.26 31.79
N VAL A 118 -3.55 -12.49 32.43
CA VAL A 118 -2.25 -12.61 31.74
C VAL A 118 -2.19 -13.87 30.87
N ALA A 119 -2.75 -14.99 31.33
CA ALA A 119 -2.82 -16.23 30.56
C ALA A 119 -3.63 -16.03 29.27
N GLU A 120 -4.79 -15.38 29.37
CA GLU A 120 -5.62 -15.05 28.21
C GLU A 120 -4.87 -14.13 27.24
N GLY A 121 -4.28 -13.05 27.75
CA GLY A 121 -3.49 -12.11 26.95
C GLY A 121 -2.33 -12.79 26.23
N THR A 122 -1.64 -13.72 26.89
CA THR A 122 -0.56 -14.52 26.31
C THR A 122 -1.09 -15.40 25.17
N GLY A 123 -2.22 -16.09 25.37
CA GLY A 123 -2.86 -16.87 24.32
C GLY A 123 -3.25 -16.05 23.08
N GLN A 124 -3.75 -14.82 23.29
CA GLN A 124 -4.07 -13.90 22.20
C GLN A 124 -2.82 -13.46 21.43
N VAL A 125 -1.72 -13.13 22.14
CA VAL A 125 -0.44 -12.76 21.51
C VAL A 125 0.10 -13.88 20.62
N ALA A 126 0.06 -15.14 21.08
CA ALA A 126 0.47 -16.29 20.27
C ALA A 126 -0.36 -16.42 18.98
N GLN A 127 -1.68 -16.24 19.06
CA GLN A 127 -2.55 -16.29 17.89
C GLN A 127 -2.27 -15.15 16.90
N ILE A 128 -2.05 -13.94 17.40
CA ILE A 128 -1.68 -12.78 16.57
C ILE A 128 -0.34 -13.05 15.88
N ALA A 129 0.66 -13.56 16.59
CA ALA A 129 1.96 -13.91 16.01
C ALA A 129 1.83 -14.91 14.86
N ALA A 130 1.02 -15.97 15.02
CA ALA A 130 0.77 -16.95 13.97
C ALA A 130 0.06 -16.34 12.74
N ALA A 131 -0.92 -15.46 12.98
CA ALA A 131 -1.63 -14.76 11.91
C ALA A 131 -0.71 -13.82 11.13
N VAL A 132 0.15 -13.06 11.82
CA VAL A 132 1.13 -12.17 11.20
C VAL A 132 2.16 -12.97 10.40
N ASN A 133 2.62 -14.14 10.89
CA ASN A 133 3.52 -15.00 10.12
C ASN A 133 2.88 -15.47 8.80
N THR A 134 1.63 -15.92 8.85
CA THR A 134 0.88 -16.34 7.64
C THR A 134 0.70 -15.18 6.66
N LEU A 135 0.42 -13.98 7.17
CA LEU A 135 0.30 -12.78 6.34
C LEU A 135 1.64 -12.39 5.71
N ALA A 136 2.75 -12.54 6.44
CA ALA A 136 4.08 -12.29 5.94
C ALA A 136 4.44 -13.27 4.79
N GLU A 137 4.13 -14.56 4.94
CA GLU A 137 4.32 -15.55 3.86
C GLU A 137 3.53 -15.15 2.59
N HIS A 138 2.25 -14.83 2.73
CA HIS A 138 1.41 -14.40 1.60
C HIS A 138 1.92 -13.09 0.97
N SER A 139 2.37 -12.14 1.79
CA SER A 139 2.93 -10.87 1.31
C SER A 139 4.25 -11.09 0.57
N GLY A 140 5.05 -12.08 0.99
CA GLY A 140 6.27 -12.48 0.31
C GLY A 140 6.01 -13.02 -1.10
N ASP A 141 4.96 -13.82 -1.26
CA ASP A 141 4.56 -14.32 -2.58
C ASP A 141 4.00 -13.20 -3.48
N ASN A 142 3.21 -12.28 -2.94
CA ASN A 142 2.77 -11.09 -3.66
C ASN A 142 3.96 -10.24 -4.12
N THR A 143 4.97 -10.07 -3.28
CA THR A 143 6.20 -9.32 -3.60
C THR A 143 6.93 -9.95 -4.78
N LYS A 144 7.06 -11.29 -4.82
CA LYS A 144 7.63 -12.00 -5.98
C LYS A 144 6.82 -11.79 -7.26
N GLN A 145 5.49 -11.81 -7.17
CA GLN A 145 4.64 -11.56 -8.33
C GLN A 145 4.83 -10.14 -8.87
N ILE A 146 4.92 -9.14 -7.99
CA ILE A 146 5.20 -7.76 -8.37
C ILE A 146 6.57 -7.67 -9.04
N MET A 147 7.63 -8.28 -8.48
CA MET A 147 8.96 -8.28 -9.11
C MET A 147 8.93 -8.86 -10.54
N ASN A 148 8.21 -9.97 -10.75
CA ASN A 148 8.06 -10.55 -12.09
C ASN A 148 7.33 -9.58 -13.04
N ALA A 149 6.26 -8.94 -12.57
CA ALA A 149 5.53 -7.94 -13.37
C ALA A 149 6.40 -6.72 -13.72
N MET A 150 7.28 -6.28 -12.80
CA MET A 150 8.23 -5.20 -13.06
C MET A 150 9.28 -5.60 -14.11
N GLN A 151 9.74 -6.85 -14.09
CA GLN A 151 10.66 -7.39 -15.11
C GLN A 151 10.02 -7.45 -16.50
N ASP A 152 8.75 -7.87 -16.57
CA ASP A 152 7.98 -7.87 -17.82
C ASP A 152 7.74 -6.44 -18.32
N LEU A 153 7.48 -5.51 -17.40
CA LEU A 153 7.31 -4.09 -17.71
C LEU A 153 8.61 -3.47 -18.24
N ALA A 154 9.76 -3.76 -17.63
CA ALA A 154 11.08 -3.34 -18.13
C ALA A 154 11.32 -3.80 -19.57
N THR A 155 11.00 -5.08 -19.85
CA THR A 155 11.13 -5.66 -21.20
C THR A 155 10.20 -4.96 -22.19
N THR A 156 8.98 -4.63 -21.76
CA THR A 156 7.99 -3.92 -22.59
C THR A 156 8.44 -2.50 -22.91
N VAL A 157 8.93 -1.76 -21.91
CA VAL A 157 9.48 -0.39 -22.10
C VAL A 157 10.65 -0.41 -23.09
N SER A 158 11.57 -1.37 -22.96
CA SER A 158 12.67 -1.55 -23.91
C SER A 158 12.19 -1.87 -25.33
N SER A 159 11.15 -2.71 -25.46
CA SER A 159 10.54 -3.04 -26.75
C SER A 159 9.88 -1.82 -27.40
N VAL A 160 9.18 -1.00 -26.62
CA VAL A 160 8.60 0.28 -27.09
C VAL A 160 9.70 1.21 -27.59
N ALA A 161 10.81 1.34 -26.85
CA ALA A 161 11.98 2.09 -27.30
C ALA A 161 12.55 1.59 -28.64
N GLY A 162 12.68 0.27 -28.80
CA GLY A 162 13.10 -0.33 -30.07
C GLY A 162 12.13 -0.01 -31.22
N LYS A 163 10.81 -0.08 -30.96
CA LYS A 163 9.78 0.20 -31.95
C LYS A 163 9.72 1.67 -32.36
N MET A 164 10.00 2.60 -31.47
CA MET A 164 10.10 4.02 -31.80
C MET A 164 11.20 4.30 -32.83
N ASN A 165 12.38 3.72 -32.64
CA ASN A 165 13.48 3.85 -33.60
C ASN A 165 13.08 3.34 -35.00
N GLU A 166 12.30 2.26 -35.07
CA GLU A 166 11.77 1.72 -36.33
C GLU A 166 10.77 2.69 -36.98
N VAL A 167 9.88 3.31 -36.20
CA VAL A 167 8.94 4.33 -36.70
C VAL A 167 9.66 5.60 -37.17
N THR A 168 10.69 6.07 -36.47
CA THR A 168 11.53 7.21 -36.89
C THR A 168 12.25 6.91 -38.22
N ALA A 169 12.73 5.68 -38.43
CA ALA A 169 13.33 5.30 -39.71
C ALA A 169 12.30 5.28 -40.86
N LEU A 170 11.09 4.78 -40.59
CA LEU A 170 9.99 4.73 -41.57
C LEU A 170 9.49 6.13 -41.95
N THR A 171 9.32 7.02 -40.97
CA THR A 171 8.93 8.41 -41.19
C THR A 171 9.98 9.18 -41.99
N GLY A 172 11.27 8.98 -41.69
CA GLY A 172 12.36 9.53 -42.51
C GLY A 172 12.30 9.08 -43.98
N THR A 173 12.00 7.79 -44.22
CA THR A 173 11.82 7.26 -45.57
C THR A 173 10.58 7.84 -46.26
N ALA A 174 9.47 7.99 -45.53
CA ALA A 174 8.25 8.60 -46.05
C ALA A 174 8.43 10.09 -46.39
N ALA A 175 9.25 10.82 -45.63
CA ALA A 175 9.58 12.21 -45.89
C ALA A 175 10.38 12.37 -47.20
N ASP A 176 11.37 11.50 -47.43
CA ASP A 176 12.13 11.45 -48.69
C ASP A 176 11.21 11.17 -49.88
N LEU A 177 10.35 10.14 -49.78
CA LEU A 177 9.40 9.78 -50.83
C LEU A 177 8.43 10.92 -51.15
N SER A 178 7.89 11.60 -50.13
CA SER A 178 7.00 12.75 -50.31
C SER A 178 7.73 13.94 -50.94
N THR A 179 8.99 14.18 -50.57
CA THR A 179 9.81 15.24 -51.17
C THR A 179 10.06 14.96 -52.65
N ARG A 180 10.42 13.72 -52.99
CA ARG A 180 10.60 13.29 -54.39
C ARG A 180 9.29 13.33 -55.18
N GLY A 181 8.17 12.98 -54.55
CA GLY A 181 6.83 13.11 -55.13
C GLY A 181 6.49 14.57 -55.47
N LYS A 182 6.76 15.49 -54.53
CA LYS A 182 6.63 16.93 -54.74
C LYS A 182 7.50 17.42 -55.90
N GLU A 183 8.77 17.03 -55.97
CA GLU A 183 9.65 17.41 -57.09
C GLU A 183 9.14 16.90 -58.45
N ALA A 184 8.61 15.68 -58.49
CA ALA A 184 8.02 15.12 -59.71
C ALA A 184 6.75 15.89 -60.14
N ALA A 185 5.90 16.26 -59.18
CA ALA A 185 4.71 17.07 -59.44
C ALA A 185 5.07 18.48 -59.93
N VAL A 186 6.09 19.14 -59.35
CA VAL A 186 6.60 20.44 -59.85
C VAL A 186 7.07 20.32 -61.31
N LYS A 187 7.77 19.24 -61.67
CA LYS A 187 8.18 19.03 -63.07
C LYS A 187 6.97 18.84 -64.00
N ALA A 188 5.93 18.16 -63.54
CA ALA A 188 4.69 17.99 -64.30
C ALA A 188 3.94 19.31 -64.49
N GLU A 189 3.89 20.16 -63.46
CA GLU A 189 3.30 21.52 -63.52
C GLU A 189 3.99 22.37 -64.59
N VAL A 190 5.33 22.42 -64.56
CA VAL A 190 6.14 23.13 -65.57
C VAL A 190 5.86 22.59 -66.98
N GLY A 191 5.72 21.27 -67.12
CA GLY A 191 5.36 20.62 -68.37
C GLY A 191 3.98 21.06 -68.89
N MET A 192 2.97 21.10 -68.02
CA MET A 192 1.61 21.54 -68.37
C MET A 192 1.56 23.02 -68.75
N GLN A 193 2.29 23.87 -68.02
CA GLN A 193 2.41 25.29 -68.37
C GLN A 193 3.07 25.50 -69.74
N GLY A 194 4.05 24.67 -70.08
CA GLY A 194 4.63 24.63 -71.42
C GLY A 194 3.60 24.29 -72.50
N ILE A 195 2.78 23.26 -72.27
CA ILE A 195 1.73 22.85 -73.21
C ILE A 195 0.65 23.94 -73.35
N LEU A 196 0.26 24.62 -72.27
CA LEU A 196 -0.67 25.76 -72.33
C LEU A 196 -0.14 26.86 -73.25
N THR A 197 1.13 27.21 -73.10
CA THR A 197 1.80 28.24 -73.90
C THR A 197 1.83 27.84 -75.38
N SER A 198 2.30 26.63 -75.70
CA SER A 198 2.33 26.13 -77.08
C SER A 198 0.93 26.00 -77.70
N SER A 199 -0.09 25.63 -76.92
CA SER A 199 -1.47 25.55 -77.42
C SER A 199 -2.03 26.92 -77.78
N SER A 200 -1.70 27.95 -76.98
CA SER A 200 -2.08 29.34 -77.28
C SER A 200 -1.38 29.87 -78.54
N GLU A 201 -0.11 29.54 -78.76
CA GLU A 201 0.59 29.88 -80.01
C GLU A 201 -0.05 29.21 -81.23
N ILE A 202 -0.46 27.94 -81.11
CA ILE A 202 -1.17 27.22 -82.17
C ILE A 202 -2.52 27.89 -82.48
N GLU A 203 -3.26 28.32 -81.46
CA GLU A 203 -4.53 29.05 -81.64
C GLU A 203 -4.33 30.35 -82.44
N HIS A 204 -3.27 31.10 -82.14
CA HIS A 204 -2.89 32.28 -82.92
C HIS A 204 -2.57 31.95 -84.39
N MET A 205 -1.73 30.93 -84.63
CA MET A 205 -1.38 30.52 -86.00
C MET A 205 -2.61 30.07 -86.81
N ILE A 206 -3.54 29.36 -86.18
CA ILE A 206 -4.80 28.92 -86.80
C ILE A 206 -5.68 30.12 -87.16
N SER A 207 -5.75 31.12 -86.28
CA SER A 207 -6.48 32.37 -86.53
C SER A 207 -5.91 33.09 -87.76
N ASP A 208 -4.58 33.18 -87.87
CA ASP A 208 -3.90 33.80 -89.01
C ASP A 208 -4.16 33.02 -90.32
N ILE A 209 -4.10 31.68 -90.28
CA ILE A 209 -4.44 30.83 -91.44
C ILE A 209 -5.90 31.06 -91.85
N SER A 210 -6.83 31.12 -90.89
CA SER A 210 -8.25 31.36 -91.16
C SER A 210 -8.47 32.72 -91.86
N ALA A 211 -7.78 33.77 -91.41
CA ALA A 211 -7.82 35.08 -92.02
C ALA A 211 -7.25 35.07 -93.46
N GLN A 212 -6.12 34.40 -93.68
CA GLN A 212 -5.52 34.24 -95.01
C GLN A 212 -6.42 33.45 -95.97
N MET A 213 -7.09 32.39 -95.50
CA MET A 213 -8.02 31.60 -96.31
C MET A 213 -9.24 32.41 -96.74
N ASN A 214 -9.76 33.27 -95.86
CA ASN A 214 -10.83 34.20 -96.21
C ASN A 214 -10.38 35.20 -97.29
N GLU A 215 -9.15 35.71 -97.19
CA GLU A 215 -8.61 36.62 -98.20
C GLU A 215 -8.44 35.94 -99.56
N ILE A 216 -7.88 34.73 -99.58
CA ILE A 216 -7.75 33.95 -100.81
C ILE A 216 -9.14 33.65 -101.40
N GLY A 217 -10.14 33.32 -100.56
CA GLY A 217 -11.52 33.13 -100.99
C GLY A 217 -12.06 34.36 -101.75
N ARG A 218 -11.87 35.57 -101.21
CA ARG A 218 -12.27 36.82 -101.88
C ARG A 218 -11.58 37.00 -103.23
N ILE A 219 -10.28 36.70 -103.32
CA ILE A 219 -9.53 36.79 -104.57
C ILE A 219 -10.06 35.80 -105.61
N VAL A 220 -10.37 34.57 -105.20
CA VAL A 220 -10.91 33.52 -106.07
C VAL A 220 -12.29 33.90 -106.60
N ASP A 221 -13.16 34.50 -105.78
CA ASP A 221 -14.47 35.01 -106.21
C ASP A 221 -14.33 36.12 -107.27
N ILE A 222 -13.35 37.02 -107.10
CA ILE A 222 -13.04 38.06 -108.08
C ILE A 222 -12.56 37.42 -109.40
N ILE A 223 -11.66 36.44 -109.34
CA ILE A 223 -11.16 35.72 -110.53
C ILE A 223 -12.31 35.02 -111.24
N GLY A 224 -13.21 34.36 -110.50
CA GLY A 224 -14.40 33.71 -111.06
C GLY A 224 -15.31 34.72 -111.79
N SER A 225 -15.55 35.88 -111.16
CA SER A 225 -16.33 36.98 -111.75
C SER A 225 -15.68 37.56 -113.01
N ILE A 226 -14.35 37.73 -113.02
CA ILE A 226 -13.59 38.18 -114.19
C ILE A 226 -13.64 37.14 -115.30
N ALA A 227 -13.50 35.85 -114.98
CA ALA A 227 -13.57 34.76 -115.95
C ALA A 227 -14.97 34.69 -116.59
N GLU A 228 -16.03 34.86 -115.82
CA GLU A 228 -17.41 34.92 -116.33
C GLU A 228 -17.64 36.14 -117.24
N GLN A 229 -17.18 37.33 -116.83
CA GLN A 229 -17.23 38.53 -117.67
C GLN A 229 -16.44 38.35 -118.97
N THR A 230 -15.25 37.75 -118.89
CA THR A 230 -14.39 37.48 -120.05
C THR A 230 -15.03 36.47 -121.00
N ASN A 231 -15.69 35.44 -120.47
CA ASN A 231 -16.46 34.45 -121.23
C ASN A 231 -17.64 35.11 -121.96
N LEU A 232 -18.37 36.02 -121.30
CA LEU A 232 -19.46 36.80 -121.92
C LEU A 232 -18.96 37.77 -123.00
N LEU A 233 -17.83 38.46 -122.76
CA LEU A 233 -17.19 39.33 -123.75
C LEU A 233 -16.71 38.54 -124.97
N ALA A 234 -16.09 37.38 -124.74
CA ALA A 234 -15.63 36.48 -125.79
C ALA A 234 -16.79 35.89 -126.60
N LEU A 235 -17.90 35.54 -125.93
CA LEU A 235 -19.14 35.10 -126.60
C LEU A 235 -19.72 36.20 -127.50
N ASN A 236 -19.82 37.43 -127.00
CA ASN A 236 -20.28 38.58 -127.77
C ASN A 236 -19.36 38.87 -128.97
N ALA A 237 -18.04 38.77 -128.78
CA ALA A 237 -17.05 38.91 -129.85
C ALA A 237 -17.18 37.79 -130.90
N ALA A 238 -17.43 36.54 -130.48
CA ALA A 238 -17.65 35.42 -131.40
C ALA A 238 -18.95 35.58 -132.21
N ILE A 239 -20.02 36.09 -131.58
CA ILE A 239 -21.29 36.41 -132.26
C ILE A 239 -21.08 37.50 -133.32
N GLU A 240 -20.41 38.60 -132.97
CA GLU A 240 -20.18 39.71 -133.89
C GLU A 240 -19.20 39.33 -135.02
N ALA A 241 -18.21 38.48 -134.73
CA ALA A 241 -17.32 37.89 -135.73
C ALA A 241 -18.07 36.96 -136.72
N ALA A 242 -19.03 36.16 -136.25
CA ALA A 242 -19.90 35.36 -137.10
C ALA A 242 -20.84 36.24 -137.98
N ARG A 243 -21.24 37.40 -137.46
CA ARG A 243 -22.09 38.39 -138.14
C ARG A 243 -21.37 39.11 -139.29
N ALA A 244 -20.04 39.24 -139.20
CA ALA A 244 -19.18 39.87 -140.20
C ALA A 244 -18.80 38.95 -141.40
N GLY A 245 -19.29 37.70 -141.45
CA GLY A 245 -19.07 36.79 -142.58
C GLY A 245 -17.59 36.41 -142.79
N GLU A 246 -17.13 36.33 -144.05
CA GLU A 246 -15.75 35.91 -144.38
C GLU A 246 -14.66 36.82 -143.78
N ALA A 247 -14.95 38.10 -143.52
CA ALA A 247 -14.00 39.05 -142.92
C ALA A 247 -13.77 38.83 -141.41
N GLY A 248 -14.69 38.14 -140.72
CA GLY A 248 -14.65 37.91 -139.27
C GLY A 248 -14.00 36.59 -138.84
N LEU A 249 -13.63 35.72 -139.78
CA LEU A 249 -13.14 34.35 -139.51
C LEU A 249 -11.93 34.32 -138.56
N GLY A 250 -10.95 35.22 -138.74
CA GLY A 250 -9.79 35.31 -137.84
C GLY A 250 -10.14 35.78 -136.42
N PHE A 251 -11.07 36.72 -136.29
CA PHE A 251 -11.56 37.20 -134.98
C PHE A 251 -12.43 36.16 -134.27
N ALA A 252 -13.19 35.35 -135.01
CA ALA A 252 -13.98 34.27 -134.45
C ALA A 252 -13.10 33.19 -133.79
N VAL A 253 -11.94 32.88 -134.39
CA VAL A 253 -10.96 31.93 -133.82
C VAL A 253 -10.37 32.48 -132.51
N VAL A 254 -9.93 33.74 -132.50
CA VAL A 254 -9.39 34.37 -131.28
C VAL A 254 -10.46 34.47 -130.18
N ALA A 255 -11.70 34.83 -130.53
CA ALA A 255 -12.80 34.87 -129.57
C ALA A 255 -13.15 33.49 -129.01
N GLY A 256 -13.06 32.43 -129.83
CA GLY A 256 -13.18 31.04 -129.39
C GLY A 256 -12.09 30.64 -128.38
N GLU A 257 -10.83 30.98 -128.65
CA GLU A 257 -9.69 30.71 -127.77
C GLU A 257 -9.81 31.48 -126.43
N VAL A 258 -10.21 32.76 -126.47
CA VAL A 258 -10.44 33.57 -125.26
C VAL A 258 -11.60 33.01 -124.44
N LYS A 259 -12.66 32.52 -125.10
CA LYS A 259 -13.79 31.85 -124.43
C LYS A 259 -13.35 30.56 -123.74
N GLU A 260 -12.51 29.76 -124.40
CA GLU A 260 -11.97 28.52 -123.84
C GLU A 260 -11.04 28.80 -122.65
N LEU A 261 -10.16 29.81 -122.74
CA LEU A 261 -9.32 30.29 -121.65
C LEU A 261 -10.13 30.83 -120.46
N ALA A 262 -11.19 31.58 -120.73
CA ALA A 262 -12.09 32.10 -119.70
C ALA A 262 -12.86 30.97 -119.00
N THR A 263 -13.36 29.99 -119.76
CA THR A 263 -14.01 28.78 -119.21
C THR A 263 -13.02 27.95 -118.38
N GLY A 264 -11.78 27.79 -118.86
CA GLY A 264 -10.70 27.13 -118.13
C GLY A 264 -10.32 27.87 -116.83
N SER A 265 -10.32 29.20 -116.86
CA SER A 265 -10.08 30.06 -115.68
C SER A 265 -11.21 29.96 -114.66
N GLN A 266 -12.47 29.95 -115.11
CA GLN A 266 -13.63 29.76 -114.26
C GLN A 266 -13.60 28.40 -113.55
N LYS A 267 -13.34 27.32 -114.30
CA LYS A 267 -13.20 25.96 -113.75
C LYS A 267 -12.02 25.85 -112.77
N SER A 268 -10.93 26.57 -113.02
CA SER A 268 -9.79 26.63 -112.10
C SER A 268 -10.14 27.39 -110.81
N ALA A 269 -10.86 28.50 -110.92
CA ALA A 269 -11.36 29.25 -109.76
C ALA A 269 -12.32 28.39 -108.91
N GLU A 270 -13.24 27.64 -109.52
CA GLU A 270 -14.12 26.69 -108.82
C GLU A 270 -13.33 25.60 -108.07
N ASN A 271 -12.29 25.05 -108.70
CA ASN A 271 -11.41 24.07 -108.05
C ASN A 271 -10.67 24.68 -106.85
N ILE A 272 -10.13 25.90 -106.98
CA ILE A 272 -9.46 26.59 -105.87
C ILE A 272 -10.46 26.90 -104.75
N ALA A 273 -11.69 27.36 -105.08
CA ALA A 273 -12.73 27.62 -104.09
C ALA A 273 -13.07 26.35 -103.28
N SER A 274 -13.13 25.18 -103.94
CA SER A 274 -13.32 23.89 -103.27
C SER A 274 -12.15 23.54 -102.32
N ILE A 275 -10.90 23.80 -102.74
CA ILE A 275 -9.72 23.62 -101.89
C ILE A 275 -9.78 24.54 -100.66
N ILE A 276 -10.11 25.82 -100.84
CA ILE A 276 -10.24 26.81 -99.75
C ILE A 276 -11.34 26.40 -98.78
N SER A 277 -12.51 25.97 -99.28
CA SER A 277 -13.60 25.45 -98.44
C SER A 277 -13.16 24.24 -97.60
N THR A 278 -12.40 23.32 -98.21
CA THR A 278 -11.84 22.16 -97.50
C THR A 278 -10.81 22.59 -96.44
N LEU A 279 -9.93 23.54 -96.74
CA LEU A 279 -8.95 24.09 -95.79
C LEU A 279 -9.61 24.84 -94.64
N GLN A 280 -10.66 25.63 -94.90
CA GLN A 280 -11.46 26.30 -93.87
C GLN A 280 -12.13 25.28 -92.93
N LYS A 281 -12.71 24.21 -93.49
CA LYS A 281 -13.31 23.12 -92.70
C LYS A 281 -12.25 22.42 -91.82
N ASN A 282 -11.08 22.12 -92.37
CA ASN A 282 -9.99 21.52 -91.61
C ASN A 282 -9.47 22.46 -90.51
N THR A 283 -9.32 23.76 -90.81
CA THR A 283 -8.89 24.78 -89.84
C THR A 283 -9.87 24.89 -88.67
N SER A 284 -11.17 24.86 -88.95
CA SER A 284 -12.22 24.82 -87.92
C SER A 284 -12.15 23.55 -87.05
N ALA A 285 -11.92 22.39 -87.67
CA ALA A 285 -11.73 21.14 -86.92
C ALA A 285 -10.49 21.19 -86.01
N ILE A 286 -9.36 21.73 -86.48
CA ILE A 286 -8.16 21.91 -85.67
C ILE A 286 -8.42 22.89 -84.51
N THR A 287 -9.14 23.99 -84.76
CA THR A 287 -9.52 24.96 -83.70
C THR A 287 -10.28 24.26 -82.57
N SER A 288 -11.25 23.42 -82.92
CA SER A 288 -12.03 22.65 -81.93
C SER A 288 -11.16 21.66 -81.15
N ALA A 289 -10.24 20.98 -81.82
CA ALA A 289 -9.30 20.06 -81.18
C ALA A 289 -8.34 20.79 -80.21
N VAL A 290 -7.81 21.94 -80.61
CA VAL A 290 -6.94 22.78 -79.76
C VAL A 290 -7.70 23.29 -78.54
N LYS A 291 -8.93 23.77 -78.70
CA LYS A 291 -9.77 24.20 -77.58
C LYS A 291 -10.07 23.07 -76.58
N THR A 292 -10.30 21.87 -77.09
CA THR A 292 -10.47 20.66 -76.26
C THR A 292 -9.18 20.35 -75.51
N SER A 293 -8.03 20.39 -76.19
CA SER A 293 -6.72 20.19 -75.58
C SER A 293 -6.42 21.21 -74.48
N LEU A 294 -6.74 22.48 -74.70
CA LEU A 294 -6.53 23.55 -73.71
C LEU A 294 -7.33 23.26 -72.43
N THR A 295 -8.61 22.87 -72.56
CA THR A 295 -9.44 22.47 -71.43
C THR A 295 -8.83 21.29 -70.67
N MET A 296 -8.41 20.23 -71.38
CA MET A 296 -7.80 19.05 -70.76
C MET A 296 -6.50 19.37 -70.02
N VAL A 297 -5.66 20.24 -70.58
CA VAL A 297 -4.40 20.67 -69.96
C VAL A 297 -4.66 21.53 -68.73
N THR A 298 -5.63 22.43 -68.77
CA THR A 298 -6.03 23.23 -67.60
C THR A 298 -6.49 22.34 -66.45
N THR A 299 -7.39 21.38 -66.71
CA THR A 299 -7.83 20.41 -65.68
C THR A 299 -6.67 19.54 -65.20
N GLY A 300 -5.75 19.16 -66.10
CA GLY A 300 -4.53 18.43 -65.72
C GLY A 300 -3.62 19.25 -64.80
N ASN A 301 -3.48 20.55 -65.06
CA ASN A 301 -2.70 21.46 -64.22
C ASN A 301 -3.32 21.63 -62.83
N GLU A 302 -4.65 21.78 -62.75
CA GLU A 302 -5.38 21.83 -61.48
C GLU A 302 -5.13 20.58 -60.62
N ALA A 303 -5.19 19.38 -61.23
CA ALA A 303 -4.91 18.12 -60.54
C ALA A 303 -3.45 18.01 -60.04
N VAL A 304 -2.48 18.56 -60.78
CA VAL A 304 -1.07 18.61 -60.34
C VAL A 304 -0.90 19.56 -59.16
N VAL A 305 -1.54 20.73 -59.18
CA VAL A 305 -1.53 21.69 -58.06
C VAL A 305 -2.13 21.06 -56.80
N GLU A 306 -3.25 20.36 -56.92
CA GLU A 306 -3.84 19.60 -55.81
C GLU A 306 -2.88 18.52 -55.27
N THR A 307 -2.22 17.79 -56.17
CA THR A 307 -1.20 16.78 -55.80
C THR A 307 -0.04 17.40 -55.00
N LEU A 308 0.41 18.61 -55.38
CA LEU A 308 1.45 19.34 -54.65
C LEU A 308 1.00 19.72 -53.23
N GLN A 309 -0.26 20.13 -53.06
CA GLN A 309 -0.82 20.43 -51.73
C GLN A 309 -0.84 19.18 -50.85
N ILE A 310 -1.31 18.05 -51.39
CA ILE A 310 -1.34 16.76 -50.67
C ILE A 310 0.07 16.37 -50.21
N PHE A 311 1.10 16.47 -51.07
CA PHE A 311 2.47 16.17 -50.65
C PHE A 311 2.99 17.08 -49.54
N ASN A 312 2.64 18.37 -49.53
CA ASN A 312 3.01 19.27 -48.43
C ASN A 312 2.31 18.88 -47.12
N GLU A 313 1.03 18.51 -47.15
CA GLU A 313 0.30 18.03 -45.97
C GLU A 313 0.88 16.73 -45.42
N ILE A 314 1.28 15.81 -46.30
CA ILE A 314 1.95 14.56 -45.90
C ILE A 314 3.28 14.87 -45.20
N VAL A 315 4.10 15.77 -45.74
CA VAL A 315 5.37 16.19 -45.09
C VAL A 315 5.09 16.81 -43.71
N GLY A 316 4.06 17.65 -43.58
CA GLY A 316 3.64 18.20 -42.30
C GLY A 316 3.23 17.13 -41.29
N SER A 317 2.40 16.18 -41.72
CA SER A 317 1.95 15.05 -40.90
C SER A 317 3.11 14.17 -40.46
N ILE A 318 4.11 13.95 -41.32
CA ILE A 318 5.31 13.18 -40.98
C ILE A 318 6.14 13.89 -39.91
N ALA A 319 6.30 15.21 -40.01
CA ALA A 319 7.01 15.99 -39.00
C ALA A 319 6.31 15.94 -37.62
N GLU A 320 4.97 15.94 -37.61
CA GLU A 320 4.20 15.75 -36.38
C GLU A 320 4.39 14.35 -35.79
N ILE A 321 4.42 13.30 -36.62
CA ILE A 321 4.73 11.94 -36.15
C ILE A 321 6.14 11.89 -35.55
N ASP A 322 7.14 12.51 -36.18
CA ASP A 322 8.51 12.54 -35.66
C ASP A 322 8.59 13.23 -34.28
N GLN A 323 7.90 14.36 -34.11
CA GLN A 323 7.79 15.02 -32.80
C GLN A 323 7.13 14.11 -31.75
N ASN A 324 6.00 13.46 -32.10
CA ASN A 324 5.33 12.53 -31.19
C ASN A 324 6.24 11.35 -30.82
N MET A 325 7.08 10.86 -31.74
CA MET A 325 8.04 9.79 -31.41
C MET A 325 9.10 10.25 -30.40
N ASN A 326 9.56 11.50 -30.48
CA ASN A 326 10.47 12.06 -29.47
C ASN A 326 9.80 12.15 -28.09
N ASP A 327 8.53 12.53 -28.03
CA ASP A 327 7.78 12.62 -26.76
C ASP A 327 7.54 11.23 -26.14
N VAL A 328 7.22 10.22 -26.96
CA VAL A 328 7.10 8.82 -26.49
C VAL A 328 8.47 8.28 -26.06
N ALA A 329 9.57 8.71 -26.69
CA ALA A 329 10.93 8.32 -26.30
C ALA A 329 11.28 8.83 -24.91
N ALA A 330 11.06 10.13 -24.67
CA ALA A 330 11.25 10.73 -23.36
C ALA A 330 10.37 10.04 -22.28
N SER A 331 9.10 9.78 -22.60
CA SER A 331 8.18 9.08 -21.70
C SER A 331 8.63 7.64 -21.39
N SER A 332 9.23 6.96 -22.37
CA SER A 332 9.76 5.59 -22.18
C SER A 332 11.01 5.57 -21.30
N GLU A 333 11.88 6.59 -21.40
CA GLU A 333 13.01 6.76 -20.50
C GLU A 333 12.55 7.02 -19.05
N GLU A 334 11.54 7.87 -18.86
CA GLU A 334 10.94 8.12 -17.54
C GLU A 334 10.27 6.86 -16.96
N GLN A 335 9.58 6.08 -17.80
CA GLN A 335 9.03 4.78 -17.40
C GLN A 335 10.13 3.79 -16.99
N ALA A 336 11.26 3.75 -17.70
CA ALA A 336 12.38 2.88 -17.34
C ALA A 336 12.92 3.24 -15.94
N ALA A 337 13.13 4.53 -15.66
CA ALA A 337 13.56 4.99 -14.34
C ALA A 337 12.53 4.64 -13.24
N SER A 338 11.24 4.83 -13.51
CA SER A 338 10.16 4.48 -12.59
C SER A 338 10.12 2.98 -12.31
N VAL A 339 10.40 2.15 -13.32
CA VAL A 339 10.48 0.69 -13.18
C VAL A 339 11.62 0.29 -12.26
N GLU A 340 12.79 0.92 -12.39
CA GLU A 340 13.94 0.68 -11.49
C GLU A 340 13.62 1.09 -10.04
N GLU A 341 13.00 2.26 -9.84
CA GLU A 341 12.63 2.75 -8.51
C GLU A 341 11.61 1.85 -7.81
N VAL A 342 10.55 1.45 -8.51
CA VAL A 342 9.55 0.53 -7.97
C VAL A 342 10.18 -0.83 -7.69
N THR A 343 11.06 -1.33 -8.55
CA THR A 343 11.77 -2.59 -8.31
C THR A 343 12.61 -2.53 -7.03
N ALA A 344 13.34 -1.43 -6.81
CA ALA A 344 14.11 -1.23 -5.58
C ALA A 344 13.20 -1.19 -4.33
N THR A 345 12.08 -0.47 -4.41
CA THR A 345 11.11 -0.37 -3.31
C THR A 345 10.48 -1.73 -2.98
N VAL A 346 10.18 -2.54 -4.01
CA VAL A 346 9.63 -3.89 -3.83
C VAL A 346 10.65 -4.83 -3.19
N HIS A 347 11.95 -4.68 -3.51
CA HIS A 347 13.00 -5.43 -2.83
C HIS A 347 13.07 -5.08 -1.34
N GLU A 348 13.09 -3.79 -0.99
CA GLU A 348 13.09 -3.33 0.41
C GLU A 348 11.84 -3.82 1.15
N PHE A 349 10.68 -3.81 0.49
CA PHE A 349 9.45 -4.38 1.04
C PHE A 349 9.56 -5.89 1.30
N GLY A 350 10.20 -6.64 0.39
CA GLY A 350 10.51 -8.05 0.59
C GLY A 350 11.38 -8.30 1.82
N ASP A 351 12.42 -7.49 2.02
CA ASP A 351 13.29 -7.57 3.20
C ASP A 351 12.51 -7.28 4.50
N MET A 352 11.64 -6.27 4.49
CA MET A 352 10.76 -5.97 5.63
C MET A 352 9.77 -7.09 5.95
N ILE A 353 9.21 -7.75 4.93
CA ILE A 353 8.34 -8.93 5.12
C ILE A 353 9.11 -10.07 5.78
N GLN A 354 10.32 -10.36 5.32
CA GLN A 354 11.16 -11.42 5.89
C GLN A 354 11.50 -11.12 7.36
N GLN A 355 11.80 -9.85 7.68
CA GLN A 355 12.03 -9.43 9.05
C GLN A 355 10.76 -9.55 9.91
N THR A 356 9.60 -9.19 9.38
CA THR A 356 8.29 -9.32 10.06
C THR A 356 7.96 -10.78 10.39
N ALA A 357 8.23 -11.70 9.45
CA ALA A 357 8.07 -13.13 9.69
C ALA A 357 8.98 -13.62 10.83
N LYS A 358 10.25 -13.19 10.82
CA LYS A 358 11.21 -13.52 11.87
C LYS A 358 10.79 -13.00 13.25
N GLU A 359 10.30 -11.76 13.32
CA GLU A 359 9.79 -11.16 14.54
C GLU A 359 8.54 -11.88 15.07
N SER A 360 7.66 -12.31 14.16
CA SER A 360 6.47 -13.09 14.52
C SER A 360 6.83 -14.44 15.13
N ILE A 361 7.83 -15.14 14.59
CA ILE A 361 8.36 -16.38 15.18
C ILE A 361 8.94 -16.12 16.57
N GLY A 362 9.70 -15.03 16.74
CA GLY A 362 10.24 -14.63 18.05
C GLY A 362 9.14 -14.32 19.06
N LEU A 363 8.08 -13.65 18.64
CA LEU A 363 6.93 -13.33 19.49
C LEU A 363 6.17 -14.60 19.92
N ALA A 364 5.99 -15.56 19.01
CA ALA A 364 5.38 -16.86 19.34
C ALA A 364 6.20 -17.60 20.41
N ALA A 365 7.53 -17.65 20.27
CA ALA A 365 8.41 -18.27 21.26
C ALA A 365 8.36 -17.57 22.63
N ALA A 366 8.37 -16.23 22.66
CA ALA A 366 8.22 -15.46 23.89
C ALA A 366 6.85 -15.70 24.56
N SER A 367 5.80 -15.91 23.76
CA SER A 367 4.48 -16.25 24.25
C SER A 367 4.42 -17.66 24.85
N GLU A 368 5.11 -18.64 24.26
CA GLU A 368 5.25 -19.98 24.85
C GLU A 368 5.98 -19.93 26.20
N GLU A 369 7.07 -19.16 26.28
CA GLU A 369 7.82 -18.96 27.53
C GLU A 369 6.95 -18.26 28.60
N SER A 370 6.16 -17.26 28.20
CA SER A 370 5.23 -16.56 29.09
C SER A 370 4.12 -17.49 29.60
N SER A 371 3.61 -18.39 28.75
CA SER A 371 2.63 -19.40 29.16
C SER A 371 3.20 -20.36 30.21
N ALA A 372 4.46 -20.79 30.04
CA ALA A 372 5.14 -21.63 31.02
C ALA A 372 5.35 -20.90 32.36
N ALA A 373 5.69 -19.60 32.32
CA ALA A 373 5.82 -18.78 33.52
C ALA A 373 4.47 -18.59 34.25
N VAL A 374 3.38 -18.41 33.49
CA VAL A 374 2.01 -18.36 34.02
C VAL A 374 1.66 -19.65 34.76
N ASP A 375 1.91 -20.82 34.17
CA ASP A 375 1.65 -22.12 34.80
C ASP A 375 2.45 -22.31 36.10
N GLN A 376 3.69 -21.83 36.15
CA GLN A 376 4.51 -21.82 37.35
C GLN A 376 3.93 -20.92 38.44
N ILE A 377 3.45 -19.73 38.09
CA ILE A 377 2.84 -18.80 39.06
C ILE A 377 1.54 -19.39 39.61
N VAL A 378 0.69 -19.98 38.77
CA VAL A 378 -0.53 -20.67 39.21
C VAL A 378 -0.20 -21.76 40.23
N SER A 379 0.85 -22.54 39.98
CA SER A 379 1.34 -23.56 40.91
C SER A 379 1.84 -22.96 42.24
N MET A 380 2.55 -21.83 42.19
CA MET A 380 3.01 -21.13 43.40
C MET A 380 1.85 -20.57 44.23
N ILE A 381 0.84 -19.96 43.59
CA ILE A 381 -0.36 -19.46 44.27
C ILE A 381 -1.08 -20.60 45.00
N SER A 382 -1.24 -21.75 44.33
CA SER A 382 -1.82 -22.94 44.94
C SER A 382 -1.05 -23.41 46.19
N ASN A 383 0.29 -23.44 46.11
CA ASN A 383 1.14 -23.81 47.24
C ASN A 383 1.04 -22.82 48.42
N VAL A 384 0.99 -21.51 48.13
CA VAL A 384 0.80 -20.49 49.17
C VAL A 384 -0.56 -20.63 49.83
N ASN A 385 -1.63 -20.83 49.05
CA ASN A 385 -2.97 -21.06 49.60
C ASN A 385 -3.01 -22.29 50.50
N SER A 386 -2.41 -23.42 50.08
CA SER A 386 -2.32 -24.61 50.92
C SER A 386 -1.52 -24.37 52.21
N SER A 387 -0.45 -23.58 52.14
CA SER A 387 0.34 -23.20 53.32
C SER A 387 -0.46 -22.30 54.27
N MET A 388 -1.25 -21.36 53.73
CA MET A 388 -2.15 -20.52 54.53
C MET A 388 -3.22 -21.34 55.24
N ASP A 389 -3.79 -22.36 54.58
CA ASP A 389 -4.75 -23.26 55.21
C ASP A 389 -4.13 -24.07 56.37
N GLN A 390 -2.87 -24.50 56.22
CA GLN A 390 -2.13 -25.13 57.32
C GLN A 390 -1.87 -24.16 58.47
N ILE A 391 -1.49 -22.91 58.18
CA ILE A 391 -1.29 -21.91 59.23
C ILE A 391 -2.60 -21.61 59.94
N LYS A 392 -3.74 -21.49 59.24
CA LYS A 392 -5.07 -21.32 59.89
C LYS A 392 -5.36 -22.44 60.88
N TYR A 393 -5.05 -23.68 60.52
CA TYR A 393 -5.22 -24.82 61.42
C TYR A 393 -4.36 -24.67 62.69
N VAL A 394 -3.07 -24.35 62.54
CA VAL A 394 -2.16 -24.16 63.67
C VAL A 394 -2.56 -22.96 64.53
N VAL A 395 -3.00 -21.86 63.93
CA VAL A 395 -3.50 -20.66 64.63
C VAL A 395 -4.74 -21.00 65.47
N SER A 396 -5.68 -21.77 64.90
CA SER A 396 -6.86 -22.23 65.63
C SER A 396 -6.50 -23.10 66.83
N ASP A 397 -5.59 -24.06 66.63
CA ASP A 397 -5.13 -24.98 67.69
C ASP A 397 -4.35 -24.24 68.80
N ALA A 398 -3.47 -23.31 68.42
CA ALA A 398 -2.73 -22.47 69.36
C ALA A 398 -3.68 -21.57 70.19
N ARG A 399 -4.73 -21.02 69.55
CA ARG A 399 -5.74 -20.20 70.23
C ARG A 399 -6.55 -21.02 71.22
N GLU A 400 -6.93 -22.24 70.86
CA GLU A 400 -7.63 -23.16 71.76
C GLU A 400 -6.75 -23.59 72.94
N SER A 401 -5.48 -23.92 72.68
CA SER A 401 -4.50 -24.27 73.70
C SER A 401 -4.23 -23.12 74.67
N ALA A 402 -4.05 -21.90 74.17
CA ALA A 402 -3.87 -20.71 75.01
C ALA A 402 -5.09 -20.45 75.91
N ARG A 403 -6.31 -20.62 75.36
CA ARG A 403 -7.55 -20.51 76.14
C ARG A 403 -7.64 -21.53 77.27
N LEU A 404 -7.28 -22.79 77.00
CA LEU A 404 -7.27 -23.86 78.01
C LEU A 404 -6.23 -23.57 79.11
N ILE A 405 -5.05 -23.09 78.75
CA ILE A 405 -4.01 -22.69 79.71
C ILE A 405 -4.50 -21.52 80.57
N GLU A 406 -5.11 -20.49 79.98
CA GLU A 406 -5.68 -19.36 80.72
C GLU A 406 -6.78 -19.81 81.70
N GLU A 407 -7.63 -20.76 81.29
CA GLU A 407 -8.68 -21.36 82.12
C GLU A 407 -8.09 -22.15 83.31
N GLU A 408 -7.01 -22.92 83.10
CA GLU A 408 -6.31 -23.62 84.20
C GLU A 408 -5.57 -22.66 85.13
N LEU A 409 -4.89 -21.64 84.59
CA LEU A 409 -4.19 -20.64 85.40
C LEU A 409 -5.17 -19.82 86.25
N GLY A 410 -6.38 -19.57 85.75
CA GLY A 410 -7.44 -18.88 86.47
C GLY A 410 -7.99 -19.64 87.70
N LYS A 411 -7.67 -20.93 87.85
CA LYS A 411 -8.03 -21.72 89.05
C LYS A 411 -7.11 -21.46 90.24
N PHE A 412 -5.92 -20.92 90.01
CA PHE A 412 -4.99 -20.56 91.08
C PHE A 412 -5.32 -19.19 91.64
N LYS A 413 -5.27 -19.08 92.97
CA LYS A 413 -5.40 -17.81 93.69
C LYS A 413 -4.00 -17.33 94.04
N ILE A 414 -3.56 -16.29 93.35
CA ILE A 414 -2.15 -15.86 93.30
C ILE A 414 -1.91 -14.48 93.88
#